data_AF-A0A6V7LSY9-F1
#
_entry.id   AF-A0A6V7LSY9-F1
#
_cell.length_a   1.000
_cell.length_b   1.000
_cell.length_c   1.000
_cell.angle_alpha   90.00
_cell.angle_beta   90.00
_cell.angle_gamma   90.00
#
_symmetry.space_group_name_H-M   'P 1'
#
loop_
_entity.id
_entity.type
_entity.pdbx_description
1 polymer ?
#
loop_
_entity_poly.entity_id
_entity_poly.type
_entity_poly.pdbx_seq_one_letter_code
_entity_poly.pdbx_strand_id
1 'polypeptide(L)'
;ALACYHTSICYFCFDNYLALINIFVSGQFEILRNRLEMIFTPRPFYNGNKLMGNVAAMTREFKECVKQHQLLIELVEEVEAIYTIINLVQVLVFSFLICLVGYQLLL
;
A
#
# COMPACT_ATOMS: atom_id res chain seq x y z
N ALA A 1 24.79 -22.87 11.62
CA ALA A 1 23.41 -23.39 11.48
C ALA A 1 22.39 -22.42 12.08
N LEU A 2 22.34 -22.23 13.41
CA LEU A 2 21.32 -21.40 14.09
C LEU A 2 21.26 -19.95 13.57
N ALA A 3 22.43 -19.31 13.37
CA ALA A 3 22.51 -17.95 12.83
C ALA A 3 21.98 -17.85 11.39
N CYS A 4 22.32 -18.82 10.52
CA CYS A 4 21.81 -18.86 9.15
C CYS A 4 20.29 -19.02 9.12
N TYR A 5 19.73 -19.91 9.96
CA TYR A 5 18.28 -20.06 10.09
C TYR A 5 17.61 -18.77 10.55
N HIS A 6 18.18 -18.09 11.56
CA HIS A 6 17.67 -16.80 12.03
C HIS A 6 17.70 -15.74 10.92
N THR A 7 18.81 -15.60 10.20
CA THR A 7 18.91 -14.63 9.10
C THR A 7 17.90 -14.91 7.99
N SER A 8 17.71 -16.18 7.61
CA SER A 8 16.70 -16.55 6.60
C SER A 8 15.28 -16.28 7.05
N ILE A 9 14.94 -16.57 8.31
CA ILE A 9 13.60 -16.30 8.87
C ILE A 9 13.35 -14.80 8.95
N CYS A 10 14.32 -14.02 9.45
CA CYS A 10 14.20 -12.57 9.53
C CYS A 10 13.99 -11.96 8.15
N TYR A 11 14.79 -12.39 7.16
CA TYR A 11 14.67 -11.94 5.78
C TYR A 11 13.28 -12.21 5.20
N PHE A 12 12.78 -13.44 5.33
CA PHE A 12 11.45 -13.80 4.88
C PHE A 12 10.37 -12.96 5.59
N CYS A 13 10.48 -12.74 6.90
CA CYS A 13 9.56 -11.88 7.64
C CYS A 13 9.49 -10.45 7.09
N PHE A 14 10.63 -9.84 6.73
CA PHE A 14 10.65 -8.48 6.17
C PHE A 14 9.94 -8.38 4.82
N ASP A 15 10.16 -9.35 3.93
CA ASP A 15 9.49 -9.42 2.63
C ASP A 15 7.97 -9.63 2.81
N ASN A 16 7.57 -10.52 3.74
CA ASN A 16 6.16 -10.77 4.03
C ASN A 16 5.48 -9.54 4.64
N TYR A 17 6.15 -8.83 5.55
CA TYR A 17 5.61 -7.60 6.11
C TYR A 17 5.38 -6.54 5.03
N LEU A 18 6.34 -6.34 4.12
CA LEU A 18 6.20 -5.41 3.01
C LEU A 18 5.01 -5.79 2.10
N ALA A 19 4.86 -7.08 1.79
CA ALA A 19 3.73 -7.57 1.02
C ALA A 19 2.39 -7.32 1.74
N LEU A 20 2.32 -7.57 3.05
CA LEU A 20 1.12 -7.33 3.86
C LEU A 20 0.75 -5.84 3.90
N ILE A 21 1.71 -4.95 4.07
CA ILE A 21 1.46 -3.49 4.06
C ILE A 21 0.93 -3.05 2.69
N ASN A 22 1.53 -3.51 1.59
CA ASN A 22 1.04 -3.18 0.25
C ASN A 22 -0.39 -3.66 0.00
N ILE A 23 -0.73 -4.88 0.42
CA ILE A 23 -2.10 -5.42 0.32
C ILE A 23 -3.05 -4.60 1.20
N PHE A 24 -2.65 -4.28 2.44
CA PHE A 24 -3.44 -3.48 3.36
C PHE A 24 -3.74 -2.09 2.80
N VAL A 25 -2.72 -1.41 2.30
CA VAL A 25 -2.82 -0.08 1.66
C VAL A 25 -3.74 -0.15 0.44
N SER A 26 -3.55 -1.14 -0.44
CA SER A 26 -4.42 -1.33 -1.60
C SER A 26 -5.89 -1.55 -1.20
N GLY A 27 -6.14 -2.35 -0.17
CA GLY A 27 -7.49 -2.58 0.34
C GLY A 27 -8.13 -1.31 0.94
N GLN A 28 -7.36 -0.54 1.69
CA GLN A 28 -7.81 0.75 2.23
C GLN A 28 -8.12 1.75 1.10
N PHE A 29 -7.32 1.77 0.03
CA PHE A 29 -7.62 2.57 -1.16
C PHE A 29 -8.90 2.14 -1.87
N GLU A 30 -9.14 0.84 -1.99
CA GLU A 30 -10.37 0.33 -2.62
C GLU A 30 -11.61 0.68 -1.80
N ILE A 31 -11.56 0.55 -0.48
CA ILE A 31 -12.63 0.98 0.42
C ILE A 31 -12.90 2.48 0.26
N LEU A 32 -11.83 3.27 0.20
CA LEU A 32 -11.92 4.72 0.01
C LEU A 32 -12.57 5.08 -1.33
N ARG A 33 -12.15 4.40 -2.41
CA ARG A 33 -12.72 4.54 -3.74
C ARG A 33 -14.22 4.21 -3.75
N ASN A 34 -14.62 3.09 -3.14
CA ASN A 34 -16.02 2.69 -3.05
C ASN A 34 -16.87 3.71 -2.27
N ARG A 35 -16.32 4.29 -1.20
CA ARG A 35 -16.98 5.36 -0.45
C ARG A 35 -17.13 6.63 -1.29
N LEU A 36 -16.11 7.01 -2.04
CA LEU A 36 -16.14 8.17 -2.92
C LEU A 36 -17.15 7.99 -4.06
N GLU A 37 -17.21 6.80 -4.66
CA GLU A 37 -18.20 6.45 -5.68
C GLU A 37 -19.62 6.55 -5.11
N MET A 38 -19.87 6.03 -3.91
CA MET A 38 -21.17 6.15 -3.23
C MET A 38 -21.58 7.60 -2.97
N ILE A 39 -20.62 8.48 -2.65
CA ILE A 39 -20.87 9.92 -2.44
C ILE A 39 -21.23 10.60 -3.78
N PHE A 40 -20.54 10.24 -4.87
CA PHE A 40 -20.76 10.82 -6.20
C PHE A 40 -21.93 10.20 -6.98
N THR A 41 -22.43 9.03 -6.58
CA THR A 41 -23.55 8.40 -7.28
C THR A 41 -24.82 9.21 -7.01
N PRO A 42 -25.47 9.81 -8.03
CA PRO A 42 -26.67 10.59 -7.83
C PRO A 42 -27.80 9.69 -7.32
N ARG A 43 -28.20 9.86 -6.05
CA ARG A 43 -29.42 9.24 -5.55
C ARG A 43 -30.62 9.84 -6.30
N PRO A 44 -31.58 9.04 -6.79
CA PRO A 44 -32.77 9.56 -7.46
C PRO A 44 -33.50 10.51 -6.50
N PHE A 45 -33.60 11.75 -6.94
CA PHE A 45 -34.05 12.89 -6.16
C PHE A 45 -35.54 12.78 -5.84
N TYR A 46 -35.90 12.52 -4.58
CA TYR A 46 -37.24 12.80 -4.07
C TYR A 46 -37.15 13.99 -3.10
N ASN A 47 -37.68 15.12 -3.57
CA ASN A 47 -38.08 16.33 -2.84
C ASN A 47 -37.06 17.48 -2.68
N GLY A 48 -37.45 18.66 -3.20
CA GLY A 48 -36.60 19.82 -3.55
C GLY A 48 -36.06 20.70 -2.42
N ASN A 49 -36.40 20.46 -1.15
CA ASN A 49 -36.00 21.35 -0.04
C ASN A 49 -34.76 20.89 0.77
N LYS A 50 -34.19 19.70 0.49
CA LYS A 50 -33.09 19.11 1.30
C LYS A 50 -31.69 19.26 0.67
N LEU A 51 -31.60 19.87 -0.50
CA LEU A 51 -30.39 19.89 -1.34
C LEU A 51 -29.19 20.58 -0.69
N MET A 52 -29.41 21.73 -0.03
CA MET A 52 -28.32 22.53 0.53
C MET A 52 -27.67 21.90 1.77
N GLY A 53 -28.46 21.21 2.62
CA GLY A 53 -27.93 20.40 3.72
C GLY A 53 -27.18 19.15 3.25
N ASN A 54 -27.58 18.58 2.11
CA ASN A 54 -26.97 17.40 1.52
C ASN A 54 -25.59 17.71 0.91
N VAL A 55 -25.42 18.89 0.30
CA VAL A 55 -24.13 19.34 -0.25
C VAL A 55 -23.09 19.54 0.86
N ALA A 56 -23.45 20.19 1.97
CA ALA A 56 -22.54 20.38 3.10
C ALA A 56 -22.10 19.06 3.74
N ALA A 57 -23.02 18.09 3.86
CA ALA A 57 -22.69 16.74 4.34
C ALA A 57 -21.77 16.00 3.37
N MET A 58 -22.05 16.07 2.06
CA MET A 58 -21.23 15.48 0.99
C MET A 58 -19.81 16.05 0.99
N THR A 59 -19.66 17.38 1.14
CA THR A 59 -18.34 18.03 1.24
C THR A 59 -17.58 17.59 2.49
N ARG A 60 -18.27 17.34 3.61
CA ARG A 60 -17.64 16.87 4.85
C ARG A 60 -17.14 15.43 4.72
N GLU A 61 -17.94 14.53 4.18
CA GLU A 61 -17.53 13.14 3.92
C GLU A 61 -16.39 13.07 2.89
N PHE A 62 -16.44 13.91 1.84
CA PHE A 62 -15.34 14.04 0.90
C PHE A 62 -14.05 14.52 1.57
N LYS A 63 -14.13 15.51 2.48
CA LYS A 63 -12.96 16.00 3.22
C LYS A 63 -12.36 14.92 4.13
N GLU A 64 -13.20 14.11 4.79
CA GLU A 64 -12.74 12.97 5.58
C GLU A 64 -12.07 11.90 4.70
N CYS A 65 -12.64 11.63 3.52
CA CYS A 65 -12.10 10.72 2.52
C CYS A 65 -10.70 11.18 2.05
N VAL A 66 -10.54 12.45 1.68
CA VAL A 66 -9.24 13.03 1.32
C VAL A 66 -8.24 12.97 2.48
N LYS A 67 -8.68 13.22 3.72
CA LYS A 67 -7.81 13.10 4.89
C LYS A 67 -7.32 11.66 5.10
N GLN A 68 -8.20 10.67 4.94
CA GLN A 68 -7.81 9.26 4.98
C GLN A 68 -6.85 8.90 3.86
N HIS A 69 -7.07 9.43 2.65
CA HIS A 69 -6.15 9.25 1.52
C HIS A 69 -4.74 9.76 1.86
N GLN A 70 -4.66 10.98 2.42
CA GLN A 70 -3.40 11.63 2.75
C GLN A 70 -2.61 10.84 3.80
N LEU A 71 -3.29 10.34 4.83
CA LEU A 71 -2.66 9.49 5.85
C LEU A 71 -2.12 8.18 5.27
N LEU A 72 -2.84 7.60 4.30
CA LEU A 72 -2.40 6.39 3.63
C LEU A 72 -1.17 6.63 2.76
N ILE A 73 -1.09 7.78 2.08
CA ILE A 73 0.08 8.19 1.30
C ILE A 73 1.29 8.41 2.22
N GLU A 74 1.10 9.11 3.33
CA GLU A 74 2.18 9.36 4.31
C GLU A 74 2.75 8.04 4.86
N LEU A 75 1.88 7.08 5.20
CA LEU A 75 2.30 5.73 5.60
C LEU A 75 3.11 5.01 4.51
N VAL A 76 2.67 5.11 3.25
CA VAL A 76 3.38 4.48 2.12
C VAL A 76 4.72 5.14 1.90
N GLU A 77 4.82 6.47 1.98
CA GLU A 77 6.08 7.20 1.83
C GLU A 77 7.09 6.81 2.91
N GLU A 78 6.65 6.69 4.17
CA GLU A 78 7.53 6.24 5.27
C GLU A 78 8.05 4.81 5.04
N VAL A 79 7.16 3.90 4.63
CA VAL A 79 7.52 2.51 4.34
C VAL A 79 8.43 2.45 3.11
N GLU A 80 8.12 3.18 2.05
CA GLU A 80 8.91 3.24 0.83
C GLU A 80 10.32 3.73 1.14
N ALA A 81 10.48 4.82 1.89
CA ALA A 81 11.79 5.38 2.25
C ALA A 81 12.70 4.35 2.96
N ILE A 82 12.14 3.54 3.86
CA ILE A 82 12.88 2.49 4.57
C ILE A 82 13.24 1.35 3.60
N TYR A 83 12.28 0.94 2.77
CA TYR A 83 12.42 -0.25 1.93
C TYR A 83 13.13 0.00 0.60
N THR A 84 13.26 1.25 0.12
CA THR A 84 13.96 1.56 -1.14
C THR A 84 15.40 1.04 -1.12
N ILE A 85 16.16 1.39 -0.07
CA ILE A 85 17.58 1.00 0.04
C ILE A 85 17.70 -0.51 0.28
N ILE A 86 16.81 -1.08 1.10
CA ILE A 86 16.79 -2.52 1.40
C ILE A 86 16.55 -3.32 0.11
N ASN A 87 15.53 -2.95 -0.67
CA ASN A 87 15.21 -3.58 -1.94
C ASN A 87 16.36 -3.44 -2.95
N LEU A 88 17.04 -2.29 -3.00
CA LEU A 88 18.18 -2.09 -3.88
C LEU A 88 19.32 -3.06 -3.56
N VAL A 89 19.71 -3.17 -2.28
CA VAL A 89 20.76 -4.10 -1.83
C VAL A 89 20.36 -5.55 -2.12
N GLN A 90 19.10 -5.89 -1.87
CA GLN A 90 18.52 -7.20 -2.13
C GLN A 90 18.64 -7.60 -3.61
N VAL A 91 18.27 -6.72 -4.53
CA VAL A 91 18.39 -6.96 -5.99
C VAL A 91 19.85 -7.14 -6.39
N LEU A 92 20.78 -6.35 -5.84
CA LEU A 92 22.21 -6.49 -6.13
C LEU A 92 22.77 -7.83 -5.63
N VAL A 93 22.42 -8.23 -4.41
CA VAL A 93 22.86 -9.50 -3.83
C VAL A 93 22.32 -10.68 -4.63
N PHE A 94 21.03 -10.68 -4.97
CA PHE A 94 20.46 -11.75 -5.80
C PHE A 94 21.07 -11.80 -7.19
N SER A 95 21.32 -10.65 -7.81
CA SER A 95 21.99 -10.59 -9.11
C SER A 95 23.37 -11.25 -9.06
N PHE A 96 24.17 -10.91 -8.04
CA PHE A 96 25.48 -11.51 -7.83
C PHE A 96 25.40 -13.02 -7.57
N LEU A 97 24.46 -13.46 -6.71
CA LEU A 97 24.24 -14.88 -6.44
C LEU A 97 23.84 -15.66 -7.69
N ILE A 98 22.92 -15.13 -8.50
CA ILE A 98 22.49 -15.75 -9.76
C ILE A 98 23.67 -15.85 -10.73
N CYS A 99 24.53 -14.82 -10.83
CA CYS A 99 25.73 -14.89 -11.65
C CYS A 99 26.70 -15.98 -11.19
N LEU A 100 26.95 -16.10 -9.89
CA LEU A 100 27.83 -17.13 -9.33
C LEU A 100 27.28 -18.54 -9.54
N VAL A 101 25.99 -18.75 -9.22
CA VAL A 101 25.31 -20.04 -9.42
C VAL A 101 25.29 -20.40 -10.90
N GLY A 102 24.99 -19.44 -11.78
CA GLY A 102 25.01 -19.64 -13.23
C GLY A 102 26.40 -20.01 -13.74
N TYR A 103 27.46 -19.37 -13.25
CA TYR A 103 28.83 -19.75 -13.59
C TYR A 103 29.15 -21.19 -13.17
N GLN A 104 28.76 -21.58 -11.96
CA GLN A 104 28.98 -22.93 -11.44
C GLN A 104 28.16 -24.02 -12.14
N LEU A 105 27.02 -23.67 -12.76
CA LEU A 105 26.23 -24.58 -13.58
C LEU A 105 26.77 -24.72 -15.01
N LEU A 106 27.47 -23.70 -15.51
CA LEU A 106 28.05 -23.68 -16.87
C LEU A 106 29.45 -24.32 -16.93
N LEU A 107 30.21 -24.28 -15.82
CA LEU A 107 31.51 -24.90 -15.65
C LEU A 107 31.38 -26.38 -15.25
#